data_AF-A0A2G9NVL5-F1
#
_entry.id   AF-A0A2G9NVL5-F1
#
_cell.length_a   1.000
_cell.length_b   1.000
_cell.length_c   1.000
_cell.angle_alpha   90.00
_cell.angle_beta   90.00
_cell.angle_gamma   90.00
#
_symmetry.space_group_name_H-M   'P 1'
#
loop_
_entity.id
_entity.type
_entity.pdbx_description
1 polymer ?
#
loop_
_entity_poly.entity_id
_entity_poly.type
_entity_poly.pdbx_seq_one_letter_code
_entity_poly.pdbx_strand_id
1 'polypeptide(L)' 'MAEKTMKCKDCGEEFTYKVHPRYQRKFCDNCSKERKKAWENRHEMKFEDGED' A
#
# COMPACT_ATOMS: atom_id res chain seq x y z
N MET A 1 9.65 -0.39 19.83
CA MET A 1 8.50 -0.27 18.92
C MET A 1 7.52 -1.36 19.29
N ALA A 2 6.25 -1.03 19.53
CA ALA A 2 5.24 -2.03 19.89
C ALA A 2 4.81 -2.81 18.63
N GLU A 3 4.50 -4.10 18.78
CA GLU A 3 4.00 -4.94 17.70
C GLU A 3 2.51 -5.18 17.93
N LYS A 4 1.71 -5.10 16.87
CA LYS A 4 0.26 -5.32 16.95
C LYS A 4 -0.19 -6.19 15.79
N THR A 5 -1.05 -7.15 16.09
CA THR A 5 -1.80 -7.93 15.11
C THR A 5 -3.06 -7.18 14.68
N MET A 6 -3.32 -7.16 13.38
CA MET A 6 -4.57 -6.66 12.83
C MET A 6 -4.97 -7.40 11.56
N LYS A 7 -6.25 -7.28 11.21
CA LYS A 7 -6.80 -7.81 9.97
C LYS A 7 -6.57 -6.85 8.80
N CYS A 8 -6.05 -7.35 7.69
CA CYS A 8 -5.89 -6.58 6.45
C CYS A 8 -7.27 -6.20 5.92
N LYS A 9 -7.44 -4.92 5.55
CA LYS A 9 -8.71 -4.45 5.01
C LYS A 9 -9.02 -4.97 3.59
N ASP A 10 -8.00 -5.41 2.86
CA ASP A 10 -8.12 -5.83 1.45
C ASP A 10 -8.34 -7.35 1.35
N CYS A 11 -7.37 -8.15 1.82
CA CYS A 11 -7.46 -9.61 1.76
C CYS A 11 -8.14 -10.26 2.98
N GLY A 12 -8.32 -9.51 4.09
CA GLY A 12 -8.87 -10.08 5.32
C GLY A 12 -7.92 -10.98 6.11
N GLU A 13 -6.64 -11.10 5.73
CA GLU A 13 -5.68 -11.89 6.50
C GLU A 13 -5.22 -11.17 7.77
N GLU A 14 -4.93 -11.94 8.82
CA GLU A 14 -4.35 -11.43 10.06
C GLU A 14 -2.83 -11.32 9.91
N PHE A 15 -2.28 -10.14 10.20
CA PHE A 15 -0.85 -9.90 10.12
C PHE A 15 -0.35 -9.08 11.31
N THR A 16 0.88 -9.37 11.72
CA THR A 16 1.59 -8.60 12.74
C THR A 16 2.38 -7.48 12.09
N TYR A 17 2.30 -6.27 12.65
CA TYR A 17 3.12 -5.15 12.21
C TYR A 17 3.66 -4.35 13.39
N LYS A 18 4.79 -3.67 13.16
CA LYS A 18 5.35 -2.73 14.12
C LYS A 18 4.51 -1.45 14.10
N VAL A 19 3.85 -1.16 15.20
CA VAL A 19 3.07 0.05 15.42
C VAL A 19 4.01 1.23 15.45
N HIS A 20 3.85 2.12 14.47
CA HIS A 20 4.49 3.43 14.48
C HIS A 20 3.48 4.47 14.95
N PRO A 21 3.79 5.32 15.95
CA PRO A 21 2.83 6.29 16.50
C PRO A 21 2.34 7.28 15.45
N ARG A 22 3.17 7.59 14.45
CA ARG A 22 2.83 8.48 13.33
C ARG A 22 2.17 7.79 12.14
N TYR A 23 2.41 6.50 11.94
CA TYR A 23 2.02 5.79 10.72
C TYR A 23 1.36 4.45 11.08
N GLN A 24 0.04 4.47 11.17
CA GLN A 24 -0.74 3.26 11.38
C GLN A 24 -0.88 2.48 10.08
N ARG A 25 -0.51 1.20 10.11
CA ARG A 25 -0.66 0.30 8.97
C ARG A 25 -2.13 -0.14 8.87
N LYS A 26 -2.64 -0.27 7.64
CA LYS A 26 -4.03 -0.72 7.36
C LYS A 26 -4.12 -1.99 6.51
N PHE A 27 -3.01 -2.31 5.83
CA PHE A 27 -2.92 -3.38 4.85
C PHE A 27 -1.72 -4.26 5.17
N CYS A 28 -1.82 -5.55 4.87
CA CYS A 28 -0.69 -6.48 4.96
C CYS A 28 0.42 -6.07 3.99
N ASP A 29 1.58 -6.71 4.11
CA ASP A 29 2.73 -6.40 3.26
C ASP A 29 2.46 -6.62 1.77
N ASN A 30 1.69 -7.67 1.45
CA ASN A 30 1.38 -8.03 0.08
C ASN A 30 0.48 -6.98 -0.59
N CYS A 31 -0.71 -6.73 -0.03
CA CYS A 31 -1.64 -5.73 -0.56
C CYS A 31 -1.03 -4.32 -0.55
N SER A 32 -0.18 -4.00 0.42
CA SER A 32 0.54 -2.72 0.43
C SER A 32 1.52 -2.59 -0.75
N LYS A 33 2.22 -3.68 -1.11
CA LYS A 33 3.14 -3.70 -2.26
C LYS A 33 2.40 -3.60 -3.58
N GLU A 34 1.30 -4.34 -3.74
CA GLU A 34 0.49 -4.28 -4.95
C GLU A 34 -0.06 -2.87 -5.20
N ARG A 35 -0.57 -2.21 -4.17
CA ARG A 35 -1.03 -0.81 -4.25
C ARG A 35 0.10 0.15 -4.60
N LYS A 36 1.30 -0.06 -4.04
CA LYS A 36 2.47 0.76 -4.38
C LYS A 36 2.80 0.61 -5.86
N LYS A 37 2.86 -0.62 -6.36
CA LYS A 37 3.11 -0.91 -7.77
C LYS A 37 2.05 -0.29 -8.68
N ALA A 38 0.77 -0.37 -8.31
CA ALA A 38 -0.31 0.27 -9.06
C ALA A 38 -0.20 1.80 -9.09
N TRP A 39 0.29 2.41 -8.00
CA TRP A 39 0.52 3.85 -7.93
C TRP A 39 1.76 4.29 -8.72
N GLU A 40 2.84 3.51 -8.69
CA GLU A 40 4.04 3.73 -9.49
C GLU A 40 3.73 3.55 -10.99
N ASN A 41 2.97 2.52 -11.36
CA ASN A 41 2.55 2.27 -12.75
C ASN A 41 1.61 3.37 -13.27
N ARG A 42 0.80 4.00 -12.41
CA ARG A 42 -0.01 5.17 -12.81
C ARG A 42 0.84 6.34 -13.32
N HIS A 43 2.07 6.49 -12.83
CA HIS A 43 2.96 7.56 -13.25
C HIS A 43 3.54 7.34 -14.67
N GLU A 44 3.38 6.15 -15.24
CA GLU A 44 3.87 5.81 -16.59
C GLU A 44 2.89 6.25 -17.70
N MET A 45 1.63 6.57 -17.37
CA MET A 45 0.59 6.95 -18.35
C MET A 45 0.38 8.46 -18.50
N LYS A 46 1.44 9.28 -18.47
CA LYS A 46 1.29 10.72 -18.71
C LYS A 46 2.51 11.30 -19.40
N PHE A 47 2.66 11.07 -20.71
CA PHE A 47 3.09 12.06 -21.71
C PHE A 47 3.17 11.48 -23.14
N GLU A 48 2.04 11.13 -23.74
CA GLU A 48 1.82 10.99 -25.20
C GLU A 48 0.28 11.07 -25.31
N ASP A 49 -0.38 11.97 -26.02
CA ASP A 49 0.02 12.77 -27.16
C ASP A 49 -0.87 14.03 -27.18
N GLY A 50 -0.28 15.18 -27.50
CA GLY A 50 -0.96 16.45 -27.66
C GLY A 50 -0.47 17.07 -28.96
N GLU A 51 -0.72 16.38 -30.07
CA GLU A 51 -0.56 16.89 -31.43
C GLU A 51 -1.45 18.13 -31.67
N ASP A 52 -0.80 19.19 -32.16
CA ASP A 52 -1.26 20.52 -32.59
C ASP A 52 -2.11 20.47 -33.88
#